data_AF-A0A7C1VHX2-F1
#
_entry.id   AF-A0A7C1VHX2-F1
#
_cell.length_a   1.000
_cell.length_b   1.000
_cell.length_c   1.000
_cell.angle_alpha   90.00
_cell.angle_beta   90.00
_cell.angle_gamma   90.00
#
_symmetry.space_group_name_H-M   'P 1'
#
loop_
_entity.id
_entity.type
_entity.pdbx_description
1 polymer ?
#
loop_
_entity_poly.entity_id
_entity_poly.type
_entity_poly.pdbx_seq_one_letter_code
_entity_poly.pdbx_strand_id
1 'polypeptide(L)'
;MKEKEEVEFHRKMKKFEGKYPIKTDWGKVVMTLDAIPNYAGGKGCPDEILTIKIELAILGTDVKLSVPVLIELEKVGYTGAEEDLNKFCERSISGEQKSYLEIPMVIIGGDKCKKLKSQKRQLSARVNITQVPKRVVK
;
A
#
# COMPACT_ATOMS: atom_id res chain seq x y z
N MET A 1 -23.37 2.69 -12.74
CA MET A 1 -22.34 2.76 -13.81
C MET A 1 -20.94 2.82 -13.21
N LYS A 2 -20.66 3.70 -12.22
CA LYS A 2 -19.38 3.75 -11.48
C LYS A 2 -19.03 2.38 -10.84
N GLU A 3 -19.97 1.78 -10.13
CA GLU A 3 -19.77 0.49 -9.44
C GLU A 3 -19.41 -0.70 -10.36
N LYS A 4 -19.96 -0.78 -11.58
CA LYS A 4 -19.55 -1.82 -12.55
C LYS A 4 -18.14 -1.58 -13.09
N GLU A 5 -17.77 -0.33 -13.31
CA GLU A 5 -16.41 0.05 -13.73
C GLU A 5 -15.40 -0.25 -12.60
N GLU A 6 -15.71 0.05 -11.35
CA GLU A 6 -14.88 -0.25 -10.17
C GLU A 6 -14.71 -1.76 -9.95
N VAL A 7 -15.76 -2.57 -10.09
CA VAL A 7 -15.67 -4.03 -9.97
C VAL A 7 -14.80 -4.64 -11.07
N GLU A 8 -14.94 -4.15 -12.31
CA GLU A 8 -14.09 -4.59 -13.41
C GLU A 8 -12.63 -4.17 -13.18
N PHE A 9 -12.42 -2.96 -12.68
CA PHE A 9 -11.11 -2.44 -12.32
C PHE A 9 -10.44 -3.29 -11.24
N HIS A 10 -11.14 -3.58 -10.15
CA HIS A 10 -10.66 -4.47 -9.10
C HIS A 10 -10.27 -5.86 -9.65
N ARG A 11 -11.08 -6.41 -10.56
CA ARG A 11 -10.76 -7.69 -11.22
C ARG A 11 -9.48 -7.61 -12.06
N LYS A 12 -9.17 -6.47 -12.68
CA LYS A 12 -7.90 -6.25 -13.39
C LYS A 12 -6.75 -6.16 -12.38
N MET A 13 -6.94 -5.46 -11.27
CA MET A 13 -5.93 -5.32 -10.22
C MET A 13 -5.57 -6.65 -9.57
N LYS A 14 -6.55 -7.54 -9.39
CA LYS A 14 -6.31 -8.92 -8.92
C LYS A 14 -5.35 -9.75 -9.77
N LYS A 15 -5.16 -9.40 -11.05
CA LYS A 15 -4.18 -10.11 -11.90
C LYS A 15 -2.73 -9.85 -11.48
N PHE A 16 -2.48 -8.77 -10.74
CA PHE A 16 -1.18 -8.46 -10.16
C PHE A 16 -0.99 -9.09 -8.78
N GLU A 17 -2.01 -9.74 -8.20
CA GLU A 17 -1.85 -10.38 -6.90
C GLU A 17 -0.91 -11.57 -6.98
N GLY A 18 -0.11 -11.73 -5.94
CA GLY A 18 0.74 -12.90 -5.81
C GLY A 18 2.02 -12.64 -5.06
N LYS A 19 2.83 -13.69 -4.99
CA LYS A 19 4.16 -13.67 -4.40
C LYS A 19 5.20 -13.80 -5.50
N TYR A 20 6.09 -12.83 -5.54
CA TYR A 20 7.13 -12.67 -6.55
C TYR A 20 8.49 -12.82 -5.86
N PRO A 21 9.17 -13.96 -6.00
CA PRO A 21 10.53 -14.10 -5.52
C PRO A 21 11.47 -13.24 -6.37
N ILE A 22 12.29 -12.42 -5.73
CA ILE A 22 13.30 -11.58 -6.36
C ILE A 22 14.67 -12.18 -6.03
N LYS A 23 15.45 -12.47 -7.07
CA LYS A 23 16.80 -12.99 -6.94
C LYS A 23 17.75 -11.83 -6.68
N THR A 24 18.50 -11.88 -5.58
CA THR A 24 19.58 -10.93 -5.30
C THR A 24 20.84 -11.70 -4.92
N ASP A 25 22.01 -11.07 -5.06
CA ASP A 25 23.30 -11.70 -4.71
C ASP A 25 23.52 -11.82 -3.20
N TRP A 26 22.76 -11.06 -2.41
CA TRP A 26 22.91 -10.93 -0.97
C TRP A 26 21.81 -11.61 -0.16
N GLY A 27 20.83 -12.24 -0.82
CA GLY A 27 19.81 -13.02 -0.13
C GLY A 27 18.53 -13.23 -0.92
N LYS A 28 17.50 -13.71 -0.22
CA LYS A 28 16.16 -13.88 -0.78
C LYS A 28 15.32 -12.66 -0.45
N VAL A 29 14.70 -12.08 -1.47
CA VAL A 29 13.67 -11.06 -1.31
C VAL A 29 12.36 -11.61 -1.87
N VAL A 30 11.26 -11.42 -1.15
CA VAL A 30 9.92 -11.80 -1.61
C VAL A 30 9.04 -10.56 -1.62
N MET A 31 8.56 -10.19 -2.80
CA MET A 31 7.52 -9.17 -2.95
C MET A 31 6.17 -9.86 -2.96
N THR A 32 5.22 -9.36 -2.17
CA THR A 32 3.81 -9.76 -2.23
C THR A 32 2.99 -8.56 -2.64
N LEU A 33 2.12 -8.74 -3.62
CA LEU A 33 1.15 -7.75 -4.06
C LEU A 33 -0.24 -8.23 -3.67
N ASP A 34 -1.00 -7.40 -2.95
CA ASP A 34 -2.39 -7.69 -2.58
C ASP A 34 -3.29 -6.51 -3.00
N ALA A 35 -4.33 -6.79 -3.77
CA ALA A 35 -5.28 -5.80 -4.31
C ALA A 35 -6.51 -5.75 -3.40
N ILE A 36 -6.72 -4.60 -2.77
CA ILE A 36 -7.78 -4.39 -1.80
C ILE A 36 -8.81 -3.45 -2.42
N PRO A 37 -10.03 -3.94 -2.68
CA PRO A 37 -11.11 -3.09 -3.11
C PRO A 37 -11.49 -2.20 -1.93
N ASN A 38 -11.45 -0.89 -2.14
CA ASN A 38 -11.75 0.07 -1.08
C ASN A 38 -13.03 0.88 -1.37
N TYR A 39 -13.75 0.50 -2.44
CA TYR A 39 -15.10 0.98 -2.79
C TYR A 39 -16.18 0.69 -1.72
N ALA A 40 -15.94 -0.26 -0.80
CA ALA A 40 -16.87 -0.60 0.28
C ALA A 40 -16.65 0.21 1.58
N GLY A 41 -15.61 1.05 1.64
CA GLY A 41 -15.18 1.78 2.85
C GLY A 41 -15.90 3.13 3.11
N GLY A 42 -16.86 3.50 2.28
CA GLY A 42 -17.59 4.78 2.36
C GLY A 42 -17.02 5.88 1.45
N LYS A 43 -17.73 7.01 1.36
CA LYS A 43 -17.32 8.17 0.54
C LYS A 43 -15.93 8.66 0.95
N GLY A 44 -15.08 8.99 -0.02
CA GLY A 44 -13.81 9.67 0.26
C GLY A 44 -12.58 8.75 0.34
N CYS A 45 -12.56 7.65 -0.39
CA CYS A 45 -11.55 6.61 -0.29
C CYS A 45 -11.01 6.34 -1.70
N PRO A 46 -9.69 6.11 -1.85
CA PRO A 46 -9.16 5.56 -3.10
C PRO A 46 -9.96 4.33 -3.52
N ASP A 47 -10.37 4.23 -4.78
CA ASP A 47 -11.16 3.11 -5.30
C ASP A 47 -10.48 1.74 -5.04
N GLU A 48 -9.15 1.69 -5.21
CA GLU A 48 -8.32 0.50 -4.96
C GLU A 48 -7.06 0.86 -4.17
N ILE A 49 -6.66 -0.04 -3.28
CA ILE A 49 -5.35 -0.01 -2.63
C ILE A 49 -4.58 -1.25 -3.05
N LEU A 50 -3.47 -1.06 -3.76
CA LEU A 50 -2.50 -2.13 -4.01
C LEU A 50 -1.42 -2.08 -2.92
N THR A 51 -1.39 -3.06 -2.03
CA THR A 51 -0.33 -3.14 -1.02
C THR A 51 0.89 -3.85 -1.58
N ILE A 52 2.05 -3.20 -1.48
CA ILE A 52 3.34 -3.80 -1.81
C ILE A 52 4.02 -4.18 -0.50
N LYS A 53 4.18 -5.49 -0.28
CA LYS A 53 4.87 -6.03 0.89
C LYS A 53 6.19 -6.62 0.47
N ILE A 54 7.27 -6.22 1.11
CA ILE A 54 8.59 -6.80 0.87
C ILE A 54 9.05 -7.51 2.13
N GLU A 55 9.42 -8.79 1.98
CA GLU A 55 10.11 -9.57 2.99
C GLU A 55 11.54 -9.82 2.53
N LEU A 56 12.52 -9.47 3.36
CA LEU A 56 13.94 -9.62 3.07
C LEU A 56 14.75 -9.84 4.35
N ALA A 57 15.91 -10.49 4.24
CA ALA A 57 16.83 -10.64 5.36
C ALA A 57 17.81 -9.45 5.43
N ILE A 58 17.88 -8.77 6.56
CA ILE A 58 18.87 -7.72 6.84
C ILE A 58 19.60 -8.08 8.13
N LEU A 59 20.93 -8.17 8.10
CA LEU A 59 21.77 -8.49 9.27
C LEU A 59 21.29 -9.75 10.01
N GLY A 60 20.94 -10.80 9.26
CA GLY A 60 20.44 -12.06 9.83
C GLY A 60 19.01 -11.99 10.42
N THR A 61 18.29 -10.88 10.22
CA THR A 61 16.92 -10.69 10.70
C THR A 61 15.94 -10.61 9.52
N ASP A 62 14.83 -11.33 9.61
CA ASP A 62 13.72 -11.18 8.66
C ASP A 62 13.02 -9.84 8.87
N VAL A 63 13.13 -8.97 7.88
CA VAL A 63 12.54 -7.64 7.84
C VAL A 63 11.34 -7.64 6.90
N LYS A 64 10.24 -7.06 7.38
CA LYS A 64 9.01 -6.87 6.61
C LYS A 64 8.70 -5.38 6.51
N LEU A 65 8.35 -4.92 5.32
CA LEU A 65 7.82 -3.58 5.07
C LEU A 65 6.56 -3.69 4.21
N SER A 66 5.65 -2.73 4.37
CA SER A 66 4.43 -2.63 3.58
C SER A 66 4.20 -1.18 3.20
N VAL A 67 3.86 -0.91 1.94
CA VAL A 67 3.48 0.43 1.47
C VAL A 67 2.21 0.34 0.59
N PRO A 68 1.22 1.23 0.79
CA PRO A 68 0.06 1.29 -0.10
C PRO A 68 0.38 2.10 -1.37
N VAL A 69 -0.07 1.59 -2.51
CA VAL A 69 -0.29 2.39 -3.72
C VAL A 69 -1.78 2.71 -3.78
N LEU A 70 -2.11 4.00 -3.71
CA LEU A 70 -3.48 4.49 -3.76
C LEU A 70 -3.85 4.69 -5.23
N ILE A 71 -4.96 4.10 -5.67
CA ILE A 71 -5.39 4.15 -7.06
C ILE A 71 -6.84 4.60 -7.13
N GLU A 72 -7.07 5.66 -7.90
CA GLU A 72 -8.38 6.27 -8.08
C GLU A 72 -8.80 6.22 -9.55
N LEU A 73 -10.04 5.82 -9.82
CA LEU A 73 -10.64 5.72 -11.15
C LEU A 73 -11.60 6.89 -11.38
N GLU A 74 -11.07 8.11 -11.35
CA GLU A 74 -11.89 9.30 -11.52
C GLU A 74 -12.17 9.66 -12.99
N LYS A 75 -13.37 10.20 -13.25
CA LYS A 75 -13.73 10.73 -14.58
C LYS A 75 -13.20 12.15 -14.79
N VAL A 76 -13.12 12.92 -13.71
CA VAL A 76 -12.73 14.34 -13.72
C VAL A 76 -11.20 14.50 -13.64
N GLY A 77 -10.47 13.44 -13.27
CA GLY A 77 -9.01 13.44 -13.13
C GLY A 77 -8.54 13.88 -11.75
N TYR A 78 -7.41 14.58 -11.69
CA TYR A 78 -6.64 14.91 -10.49
C TYR A 78 -7.43 15.49 -9.30
N THR A 79 -8.34 16.44 -9.54
CA THR A 79 -8.99 17.20 -8.44
C THR A 79 -9.82 16.32 -7.50
N GLY A 80 -10.51 15.30 -8.02
CA GLY A 80 -11.24 14.34 -7.17
C GLY A 80 -10.29 13.48 -6.33
N ALA A 81 -9.21 13.00 -6.95
CA ALA A 81 -8.23 12.13 -6.30
C ALA A 81 -7.48 12.80 -5.13
N GLU A 82 -7.30 14.13 -5.16
CA GLU A 82 -6.68 14.87 -4.06
C GLU A 82 -7.57 14.89 -2.80
N GLU A 83 -8.89 15.01 -2.96
CA GLU A 83 -9.82 14.93 -1.82
C GLU A 83 -9.83 13.55 -1.17
N ASP A 84 -9.79 12.48 -1.98
CA ASP A 84 -9.74 11.10 -1.48
C ASP A 84 -8.41 10.79 -0.80
N LEU A 85 -7.30 11.35 -1.30
CA LEU A 85 -6.00 11.27 -0.64
C LEU A 85 -6.04 11.92 0.75
N ASN A 86 -6.60 13.12 0.88
CA ASN A 86 -6.67 13.82 2.16
C ASN A 86 -7.49 13.03 3.20
N LYS A 87 -8.66 12.53 2.80
CA LYS A 87 -9.51 11.71 3.67
C LYS A 87 -8.85 10.38 4.04
N PHE A 88 -8.12 9.75 3.12
CA PHE A 88 -7.31 8.58 3.42
C PHE A 88 -6.27 8.89 4.50
N CYS A 89 -5.53 10.00 4.37
CA CYS A 89 -4.56 10.41 5.38
C CYS A 89 -5.20 10.64 6.75
N GLU A 90 -6.31 11.38 6.81
CA GLU A 90 -7.03 11.66 8.05
C GLU A 90 -7.50 10.37 8.76
N ARG A 91 -8.13 9.45 8.01
CA ARG A 91 -8.61 8.17 8.54
C ARG A 91 -7.48 7.26 9.01
N SER A 92 -6.34 7.26 8.29
CA SER A 92 -5.15 6.52 8.72
C SER A 92 -4.60 7.04 10.03
N ILE A 93 -4.64 8.36 10.23
CA ILE A 93 -4.16 9.02 11.45
C ILE A 93 -5.13 8.78 12.62
N SER A 94 -6.44 8.89 12.39
CA SER A 94 -7.47 8.68 13.42
C SER A 94 -7.60 7.21 13.86
N GLY A 95 -7.17 6.27 13.00
CA GLY A 95 -7.31 4.83 13.22
C GLY A 95 -8.66 4.28 12.80
N GLU A 96 -9.50 5.08 12.14
CA GLU A 96 -10.76 4.65 11.52
C GLU A 96 -10.53 3.58 10.44
N GLN A 97 -9.39 3.65 9.74
CA GLN A 97 -8.97 2.63 8.79
C GLN A 97 -7.68 1.93 9.23
N LYS A 98 -7.50 0.70 8.71
CA LYS A 98 -6.27 -0.06 8.89
C LYS A 98 -5.07 0.70 8.31
N SER A 99 -3.94 0.69 9.01
CA SER A 99 -2.67 1.15 8.41
C SER A 99 -2.18 0.12 7.41
N TYR A 100 -1.94 0.57 6.18
CA TYR A 100 -1.29 -0.22 5.13
C TYR A 100 0.22 0.04 5.05
N LEU A 101 0.71 1.04 5.79
CA LEU A 101 2.12 1.39 5.90
C LEU A 101 2.73 0.71 7.13
N GLU A 102 3.77 -0.10 6.90
CA GLU A 102 4.61 -0.70 7.93
C GLU A 102 6.08 -0.39 7.61
N ILE A 103 6.73 0.35 8.49
CA ILE A 103 8.15 0.72 8.36
C ILE A 103 8.95 -0.06 9.39
N PRO A 104 9.88 -0.93 8.98
CA PRO A 104 10.74 -1.62 9.92
C PRO A 104 11.83 -0.70 10.46
N MET A 105 12.18 -0.89 11.74
CA MET A 105 13.40 -0.35 12.33
C MET A 105 14.26 -1.51 12.83
N VAL A 106 15.49 -1.59 12.35
CA VAL A 106 16.49 -2.55 12.85
C VAL A 106 17.40 -1.80 13.82
N ILE A 107 17.48 -2.28 15.06
CA ILE A 107 18.35 -1.70 16.10
C ILE A 107 19.59 -2.59 16.23
N ILE A 108 20.77 -2.00 16.08
CA ILE A 108 22.06 -2.69 16.27
C ILE A 108 22.57 -2.34 17.67
N GLY A 109 22.58 -3.32 18.57
CA GLY A 109 23.09 -3.17 19.93
C GLY A 109 22.55 -4.20 20.93
N GLY A 110 23.23 -4.31 22.08
CA GLY A 110 22.92 -5.28 23.14
C GLY A 110 23.37 -6.71 22.83
N ASP A 111 23.22 -7.61 23.81
CA ASP A 111 23.79 -8.97 23.74
C ASP A 111 22.83 -10.03 23.15
N LYS A 112 21.58 -9.67 22.87
CA LYS A 112 20.52 -10.62 22.47
C LYS A 112 19.60 -10.03 21.42
N CYS A 113 19.24 -10.83 20.42
CA CYS A 113 18.15 -10.52 19.50
C CYS A 113 16.82 -10.52 20.25
N LYS A 114 16.09 -9.39 20.20
CA LYS A 114 14.77 -9.24 20.83
C LYS A 114 13.79 -8.66 19.82
N LYS A 115 12.64 -9.33 19.66
CA LYS A 115 11.52 -8.78 18.90
C LYS A 115 10.73 -7.82 19.80
N LEU A 116 10.76 -6.54 19.48
CA LEU A 116 9.97 -5.54 20.17
C LEU A 116 8.54 -5.50 19.61
N LYS A 117 7.58 -5.05 20.42
CA LYS A 117 6.20 -4.85 19.97
C LYS A 117 6.14 -3.74 18.92
N SER A 118 5.28 -3.89 17.92
CA SER A 118 4.97 -2.84 16.95
C SER A 118 4.41 -1.61 17.67
N GLN A 119 4.81 -0.42 17.23
CA GLN A 119 4.33 0.84 17.77
C GLN A 119 3.69 1.68 16.67
N LYS A 120 2.51 2.24 16.94
CA LYS A 120 1.91 3.25 16.06
C LYS A 120 2.63 4.58 16.26
N ARG A 121 3.05 5.21 15.16
CA ARG A 121 3.70 6.51 15.13
C ARG A 121 3.19 7.29 13.93
N GLN A 122 3.11 8.61 14.05
CA GLN A 122 2.88 9.51 12.93
C GLN A 122 4.24 9.86 12.31
N LEU A 123 4.32 9.89 10.98
CA LEU A 123 5.48 10.39 10.24
C LEU A 123 5.03 11.35 9.15
N SER A 124 5.92 12.26 8.76
CA SER A 124 5.76 13.01 7.52
C SER A 124 6.08 12.08 6.35
N ALA A 125 5.22 12.07 5.34
CA ALA A 125 5.40 11.29 4.11
C ALA A 125 5.18 12.20 2.89
N ARG A 126 5.94 11.93 1.82
CA ARG A 126 5.72 12.56 0.51
C ARG A 126 4.86 11.65 -0.34
N VAL A 127 3.76 12.18 -0.88
CA VAL A 127 2.90 11.47 -1.84
C VAL A 127 3.17 12.04 -3.22
N ASN A 128 3.63 11.19 -4.14
CA ASN A 128 3.83 11.56 -5.54
C ASN A 128 2.64 11.05 -6.36
N ILE A 129 1.90 11.94 -7.00
CA ILE A 129 0.71 11.61 -7.77
C ILE A 129 1.08 11.54 -9.26
N THR A 130 0.66 10.47 -9.94
CA THR A 130 0.83 10.30 -11.39
C THR A 130 -0.53 10.01 -12.01
N GLN A 131 -0.95 10.84 -12.96
CA GLN A 131 -2.18 10.60 -13.73
C GLN A 131 -1.88 9.75 -14.96
N VAL A 132 -2.59 8.64 -15.12
CA VAL A 132 -2.52 7.77 -16.31
C VAL A 132 -3.78 7.91 -17.17
N PRO A 133 -3.69 7.82 -18.51
CA PRO A 133 -4.86 7.91 -19.37
C PRO A 133 -5.85 6.76 -19.12
N LYS A 134 -7.15 7.06 -19.02
CA LYS A 134 -8.22 6.05 -18.77
C LYS A 134 -8.21 4.88 -19.77
N ARG A 135 -7.70 5.08 -21.00
CA ARG A 135 -7.56 4.03 -22.01
C ARG A 135 -6.60 2.89 -21.61
N VAL A 136 -5.69 3.10 -20.66
CA VAL A 136 -4.77 2.06 -20.16
C VAL A 136 -5.49 1.05 -19.27
N VAL A 137 -6.62 1.47 -18.69
CA VAL A 137 -7.44 0.66 -17.79
C VAL A 137 -8.54 -0.10 -18.54
N LYS A 138 -8.83 0.25 -19.80
CA LYS A 138 -9.85 -0.43 -20.63
C LYS A 138 -9.33 -1.73 -21.21
#